data_AF-A0A2E5EKG1-F1
#
_entry.id   AF-A0A2E5EKG1-F1
#
_cell.length_a   1.000
_cell.length_b   1.000
_cell.length_c   1.000
_cell.angle_alpha   90.00
_cell.angle_beta   90.00
_cell.angle_gamma   90.00
#
_symmetry.space_group_name_H-M   'P 1'
#
loop_
_entity.id
_entity.type
_entity.pdbx_description
1 polymer ?
#
loop_
_entity_poly.entity_id
_entity_poly.type
_entity_poly.pdbx_seq_one_letter_code
_entity_poly.pdbx_strand_id
1 'polypeptide(L)' 'MTIKSVISYELGYGAPKPSELKRKEAVQFALRLLMTASEFDSATGGVDPNRQSFATIRILTGEGIEAVTEDDQARCL' A
#
# COMPACT_ATOMS: atom_id res chain seq x y z
N MET A 1 -10.83 -0.61 -14.25
CA MET A 1 -10.99 -0.04 -12.90
C MET A 1 -9.80 0.88 -12.65
N THR A 2 -9.93 2.03 -11.99
CA THR A 2 -8.77 2.91 -11.70
C THR A 2 -8.41 2.81 -10.22
N ILE A 3 -7.16 3.14 -9.85
CA ILE A 3 -6.73 3.26 -8.44
C ILE A 3 -7.67 4.22 -7.68
N LYS A 4 -8.09 5.30 -8.34
CA LYS A 4 -9.05 6.26 -7.78
C LYS A 4 -10.38 5.60 -7.43
N SER A 5 -10.88 4.70 -8.27
CA SER A 5 -12.10 3.93 -7.99
C SER A 5 -11.94 3.01 -6.78
N VAL A 6 -10.78 2.36 -6.60
CA VAL A 6 -10.47 1.53 -5.43
C VAL A 6 -10.49 2.38 -4.16
N ILE A 7 -9.78 3.51 -4.16
CA ILE A 7 -9.73 4.42 -3.00
C ILE A 7 -11.13 4.97 -2.68
N SER A 8 -11.89 5.40 -3.68
CA SER A 8 -13.26 5.90 -3.48
C SER A 8 -14.19 4.83 -2.88
N TYR A 9 -14.04 3.58 -3.28
CA TYR A 9 -14.80 2.47 -2.70
C TYR A 9 -14.43 2.26 -1.22
N GLU A 10 -13.14 2.16 -0.90
CA GLU A 10 -12.68 1.94 0.48
C GLU A 10 -13.05 3.10 1.42
N LEU A 11 -13.07 4.34 0.92
CA LEU A 11 -13.53 5.49 1.70
C LEU A 11 -15.04 5.44 2.00
N GLY A 12 -15.84 4.92 1.08
CA GLY A 12 -17.30 4.84 1.21
C GLY A 12 -17.80 3.61 1.94
N TYR A 13 -17.13 2.47 1.76
CA TYR A 13 -17.62 1.15 2.15
C TYR A 13 -16.59 0.31 2.92
N GLY A 14 -15.34 0.75 3.02
CA GLY A 14 -14.29 0.04 3.74
C GLY A 14 -14.56 -0.01 5.25
N ALA A 15 -14.23 -1.14 5.86
CA ALA A 15 -14.32 -1.35 7.30
C ALA A 15 -13.07 -2.12 7.77
N PRO A 16 -12.10 -1.47 8.45
CA PRO A 16 -12.07 -0.06 8.85
C PRO A 16 -11.86 0.90 7.68
N LYS A 17 -12.19 2.20 7.86
CA LYS A 17 -11.90 3.21 6.83
C LYS A 17 -10.40 3.41 6.68
N PRO A 18 -9.90 3.89 5.53
CA PRO A 18 -8.48 4.18 5.33
C PRO A 18 -7.84 5.05 6.42
N SER A 19 -8.57 6.02 6.98
CA SER A 19 -8.10 6.90 8.07
C SER A 19 -7.99 6.21 9.43
N GLU A 20 -8.57 5.03 9.57
CA GLU A 20 -8.64 4.24 10.81
C GLU A 20 -7.71 3.02 10.75
N LEU A 21 -7.06 2.78 9.60
CA LEU A 21 -6.14 1.67 9.41
C LEU A 21 -4.96 1.78 10.37
N LYS A 22 -4.65 0.67 11.05
CA LYS A 22 -3.39 0.56 11.78
C LYS A 22 -2.24 0.46 10.79
N ARG A 23 -1.02 0.77 11.25
CA ARG A 23 0.19 0.76 10.43
C ARG A 23 0.30 -0.45 9.48
N LYS A 24 0.13 -1.67 10.00
CA LYS A 24 0.19 -2.90 9.19
C LYS A 24 -0.85 -2.91 8.06
N GLU A 25 -2.08 -2.55 8.38
CA GLU A 25 -3.20 -2.53 7.43
C GLU A 25 -3.01 -1.42 6.38
N ALA A 26 -2.50 -0.26 6.80
CA ALA A 26 -2.17 0.85 5.91
C ALA A 26 -1.04 0.51 4.94
N VAL A 27 0.02 -0.15 5.41
CA VAL A 27 1.10 -0.66 4.55
C VAL A 27 0.57 -1.70 3.58
N GLN A 28 -0.20 -2.69 4.05
CA GLN A 28 -0.81 -3.70 3.19
C GLN A 28 -1.71 -3.06 2.12
N PHE A 29 -2.51 -2.06 2.51
CA PHE A 29 -3.38 -1.33 1.60
C PHE A 29 -2.58 -0.59 0.53
N ALA A 30 -1.52 0.14 0.90
CA ALA A 30 -0.64 0.82 -0.04
C ALA A 30 0.01 -0.14 -1.05
N LEU A 31 0.50 -1.30 -0.58
CA LEU A 31 1.09 -2.33 -1.44
C LEU A 31 0.08 -2.88 -2.44
N ARG A 32 -1.16 -3.14 -2.01
CA ARG A 32 -2.24 -3.57 -2.92
C ARG A 32 -2.58 -2.52 -3.96
N LEU A 33 -2.63 -1.24 -3.59
CA LEU A 33 -2.84 -0.16 -4.56
C LEU A 33 -1.73 -0.12 -5.61
N LEU A 34 -0.47 -0.34 -5.22
CA LEU A 34 0.67 -0.39 -6.14
C LEU A 34 0.63 -1.63 -7.06
N MET A 35 0.24 -2.80 -6.54
CA MET A 35 0.01 -4.00 -7.36
C MET A 35 -1.10 -3.76 -8.38
N THR A 36 -2.26 -3.26 -7.95
CA THR A 36 -3.36 -2.91 -8.85
C THR A 36 -2.93 -1.86 -9.88
N ALA A 37 -2.13 -0.85 -9.50
CA ALA A 37 -1.60 0.13 -10.44
C ALA A 37 -0.80 -0.53 -11.58
N SER A 38 0.09 -1.47 -11.24
CA SER A 38 0.94 -2.16 -12.22
C SER A 38 0.17 -3.07 -13.19
N GLU A 39 -1.00 -3.57 -12.78
CA GLU A 39 -1.86 -4.36 -13.69
C GLU A 39 -2.45 -3.52 -14.84
N PHE A 40 -2.61 -2.21 -14.64
CA PHE A 40 -3.26 -1.31 -15.61
C PHE A 40 -2.31 -0.34 -16.30
N ASP A 41 -1.06 -0.23 -15.86
CA ASP A 41 -0.03 0.64 -16.45
C ASP A 41 1.34 -0.06 -16.46
N SER A 42 1.84 -0.37 -17.67
CA SER A 42 3.13 -1.04 -17.85
C SER A 42 4.34 -0.20 -17.44
N ALA A 43 4.18 1.12 -17.27
CA ALA A 43 5.24 1.98 -16.74
C ALA A 43 5.36 1.89 -15.21
N THR A 44 4.40 1.27 -14.53
CA THR A 44 4.40 1.06 -13.08
C THR A 44 4.97 -0.33 -12.76
N GLY A 45 6.16 -0.36 -12.14
CA GLY A 45 6.87 -1.62 -11.82
C GLY A 45 6.19 -2.52 -10.79
N GLY A 46 5.22 -1.99 -10.03
CA GLY A 46 4.43 -2.75 -9.04
C GLY A 46 5.24 -3.22 -7.82
N VAL A 47 4.67 -4.19 -7.12
CA VAL A 47 5.30 -4.92 -6.01
C VAL A 47 5.17 -6.40 -6.33
N ASP A 48 6.27 -7.15 -6.28
CA ASP A 48 6.26 -8.61 -6.45
C ASP A 48 6.98 -9.27 -5.26
N PRO A 49 6.21 -9.76 -4.27
CA PRO A 49 6.77 -10.43 -3.09
C PRO A 49 7.54 -11.69 -3.44
N ASN A 50 7.18 -12.38 -4.52
CA ASN A 50 7.86 -13.61 -4.96
C ASN A 50 9.25 -13.32 -5.54
N ARG A 51 9.46 -12.08 -6.01
CA ARG A 51 10.75 -11.59 -6.53
C ARG A 51 11.48 -10.67 -5.56
N GLN A 52 11.01 -10.55 -4.32
CA GLN A 52 11.52 -9.59 -3.32
C GLN A 52 11.55 -8.14 -3.85
N SER A 53 10.66 -7.80 -4.77
CA SER A 53 10.56 -6.47 -5.34
C SER A 53 9.53 -5.66 -4.56
N PHE A 54 10.01 -4.86 -3.63
CA PHE A 54 9.18 -4.04 -2.74
C PHE A 54 9.25 -2.55 -3.07
N ALA A 55 8.27 -1.79 -2.59
CA ALA A 55 8.23 -0.35 -2.77
C ALA A 55 9.13 0.36 -1.75
N THR A 56 9.57 1.59 -2.06
CA THR A 56 10.11 2.48 -1.02
C THR A 56 8.95 3.13 -0.28
N ILE A 57 8.67 2.69 0.95
CA ILE A 57 7.60 3.24 1.79
C ILE A 57 8.20 3.97 2.99
N ARG A 58 7.71 5.19 3.24
CA ARG A 58 7.98 5.97 4.44
C ARG A 58 6.68 6.46 5.06
N ILE A 59 6.57 6.35 6.39
CA ILE A 59 5.42 6.82 7.16
C ILE A 59 5.86 8.10 7.88
N LEU A 60 5.01 9.13 7.79
CA LEU A 60 5.17 10.37 8.54
C LEU A 60 4.24 10.34 9.74
N THR A 61 4.81 10.51 10.93
CA THR A 61 4.08 10.62 12.21
C THR A 61 4.42 11.94 12.88
N GLY A 62 3.76 12.23 14.01
CA GLY A 62 4.14 13.38 14.86
C GLY A 62 5.54 13.28 15.46
N GLU A 63 6.12 12.07 15.52
CA GLU A 63 7.46 11.81 16.05
C GLU A 63 8.55 11.88 14.97
N GLY A 64 8.18 11.81 13.69
CA GLY A 64 9.11 11.94 12.57
C GLY A 64 8.75 11.06 11.37
N ILE A 65 9.77 10.78 10.54
CA ILE A 65 9.64 9.91 9.37
C ILE A 65 10.28 8.56 9.68
N GLU A 66 9.55 7.50 9.42
CA GLU A 66 10.03 6.12 9.56
C GLU A 66 9.99 5.40 8.23
N ALA A 67 11.04 4.60 7.95
CA ALA A 67 11.07 3.73 6.79
C ALA A 67 10.38 2.39 7.09
N VAL A 68 9.64 1.87 6.12
CA VAL A 68 9.08 0.51 6.18
C VAL A 68 10.01 -0.40 5.38
N THR A 69 10.76 -1.25 6.09
CA THR A 69 11.75 -2.14 5.46
C THR A 69 11.07 -3.19 4.58
N GLU A 70 11.81 -3.79 3.64
CA GLU A 70 11.30 -4.88 2.79
C GLU A 70 10.77 -6.05 3.63
N ASP A 71 11.49 -6.43 4.69
CA ASP A 71 11.01 -7.45 5.65
C ASP A 71 9.71 -7.06 6.35
N ASP A 72 9.51 -5.76 6.65
CA ASP A 72 8.27 -5.28 7.25
C ASP A 72 7.12 -5.31 6.26
N GLN A 73 7.39 -4.93 5.00
CA GLN A 73 6.42 -5.04 3.91
C GLN A 73 6.04 -6.51 3.65
N ALA A 74 6.99 -7.43 3.68
CA ALA A 74 6.76 -8.87 3.52
C ALA A 74 5.85 -9.43 4.63
N ARG A 75 5.98 -8.98 5.88
CA ARG A 75 5.10 -9.38 7.00
C ARG A 75 3.70 -8.77 6.94
N CYS A 76 3.52 -7.71 6.13
CA CYS A 76 2.24 -7.04 5.94
C CYS A 76 1.38 -7.70 4.85
N LEU A 77 1.99 -8.47 3.95
CA LEU A 77 1.30 -9.17 2.88
C LEU A 77 0.73 -10.53 3.31
#